data_AF-A0A2L1S3E1-F1
#
_entry.id   AF-A0A2L1S3E1-F1
#
_cell.length_a   1.000
_cell.length_b   1.000
_cell.length_c   1.000
_cell.angle_alpha   90.00
_cell.angle_beta   90.00
_cell.angle_gamma   90.00
#
_symmetry.space_group_name_H-M   'P 1'
#
loop_
_entity.id
_entity.type
_entity.pdbx_description
1 polymer ?
#
loop_
_entity_poly.entity_id
_entity_poly.type
_entity_poly.pdbx_seq_one_letter_code
_entity_poly.pdbx_strand_id
1 'polypeptide(L)'
;MNLDTQLIAAEMSLTAKGQTRGESNQPPPDSKVLDQVESDIIEHVSASQKRAYDSLENHLAGFRQRLIDLDFETQFSNIRAASLGGLSDLKQELQLGLDDLHEVRRDLKDHEISFASFRTKHGIDRPAKAASARTTFFKVALIIALLLGEFVANGTLLSKGSELGLIGGILESVIFSFLNVGGALFFGVYLIPFVNHRFFLAKLVGAISFLAYLAFAFAVNLGLAHYREVAETIPEGAGLEVMLRLYERPLGLDDFQSWLLFALGVFFSLIAMIDGLTLNDSYPGFGRRDHGLRSARERYGNQRRETIETLGDVRKEYEEALTGARSDLGKQRSEHDSIVAHRLRLLALFDEHQAQLEKAANLLLRVYRDANVAARNTPAPSRFEEKFTLDRIAVSVSREGEWNEAELRQRIAAAQEEIDKLFVTLGKEFDDALERYRRIDDLAPDAS
;
A
#
# COMPACT_ATOMS: atom_id res chain seq x y z
N MET A 1 11.69 -6.62 -56.34
CA MET A 1 11.61 -5.60 -57.41
C MET A 1 11.21 -6.32 -58.68
N ASN A 2 10.11 -5.92 -59.33
CA ASN A 2 9.78 -6.48 -60.64
C ASN A 2 10.82 -5.98 -61.65
N LEU A 3 11.39 -6.89 -62.45
CA LEU A 3 12.25 -6.50 -63.55
C LEU A 3 11.39 -5.82 -64.62
N ASP A 4 11.70 -4.57 -64.93
CA ASP A 4 11.12 -3.90 -66.08
C ASP A 4 11.78 -4.44 -67.35
N THR A 5 11.11 -5.41 -67.98
CA THR A 5 11.62 -6.07 -69.18
C THR A 5 11.80 -5.13 -70.36
N GLN A 6 11.03 -4.02 -70.43
CA GLN A 6 11.19 -3.04 -71.52
C GLN A 6 12.43 -2.20 -71.32
N LEU A 7 12.65 -1.73 -70.08
CA LEU A 7 13.85 -0.99 -69.72
C LEU A 7 15.11 -1.84 -69.94
N ILE A 8 15.12 -3.08 -69.44
CA ILE A 8 16.27 -3.99 -69.58
C ILE A 8 16.54 -4.33 -71.05
N ALA A 9 15.49 -4.55 -71.85
CA ALA A 9 15.67 -4.79 -73.28
C ALA A 9 16.31 -3.60 -74.01
N ALA A 10 15.96 -2.37 -73.61
CA ALA A 10 16.55 -1.14 -74.14
C ALA A 10 18.00 -0.95 -73.66
N GLU A 11 18.28 -1.12 -72.36
CA GLU A 11 19.62 -1.00 -71.78
C GLU A 11 20.59 -2.01 -72.39
N MET A 12 20.15 -3.26 -72.57
CA MET A 12 20.97 -4.29 -73.21
C MET A 12 21.02 -4.16 -74.74
N SER A 13 20.25 -3.23 -75.32
CA SER A 13 20.09 -3.02 -76.77
C SER A 13 19.69 -4.29 -77.53
N LEU A 14 18.77 -5.08 -76.97
CA LEU A 14 18.47 -6.43 -77.46
C LEU A 14 17.96 -6.46 -78.90
N THR A 15 17.08 -5.53 -79.27
CA THR A 15 16.53 -5.44 -80.63
C THR A 15 17.62 -5.15 -81.66
N ALA A 16 18.49 -4.17 -81.37
CA ALA A 16 19.59 -3.80 -82.26
C ALA A 16 20.61 -4.94 -82.39
N LYS A 17 21.01 -5.55 -81.27
CA LYS A 17 21.90 -6.72 -81.26
C LYS A 17 21.29 -7.90 -82.00
N GLY A 18 19.99 -8.12 -81.86
CA GLY A 18 19.22 -9.14 -82.58
C GLY A 18 19.30 -8.92 -84.08
N GLN A 19 18.97 -7.72 -84.55
CA GLN A 19 19.03 -7.35 -85.97
C GLN A 19 20.43 -7.54 -86.56
N THR A 20 21.47 -6.97 -85.93
CA THR A 20 22.85 -7.07 -86.44
C THR A 20 23.34 -8.52 -86.54
N ARG A 21 23.01 -9.35 -85.55
CA ARG A 21 23.37 -10.79 -85.58
C ARG A 21 22.54 -11.57 -86.61
N GLY A 22 21.27 -11.19 -86.80
CA GLY A 22 20.39 -11.75 -87.82
C GLY A 22 20.90 -11.49 -89.23
N GLU A 23 21.29 -10.25 -89.54
CA GLU A 23 21.90 -9.86 -90.83
C GLU A 23 23.19 -10.65 -91.11
N SER A 24 23.95 -10.97 -90.06
CA SER A 24 25.15 -11.80 -90.12
C SER A 24 24.89 -13.31 -90.14
N ASN A 25 23.61 -13.75 -90.14
CA ASN A 25 23.18 -15.14 -90.01
C ASN A 25 23.78 -15.89 -88.80
N GLN A 26 24.02 -15.18 -87.70
CA GLN A 26 24.52 -15.74 -86.45
C GLN A 26 23.40 -15.79 -85.41
N PRO A 27 23.31 -16.88 -84.61
CA PRO A 27 24.07 -18.12 -84.72
C PRO A 27 23.64 -18.99 -85.92
N PRO A 28 24.51 -19.92 -86.38
CA PRO A 28 24.21 -20.79 -87.51
C PRO A 28 23.04 -21.74 -87.20
N PRO A 29 22.31 -22.24 -88.21
CA PRO A 29 21.08 -23.01 -88.02
C PRO A 29 21.24 -24.31 -87.20
N ASP A 30 22.44 -24.89 -87.19
CA ASP A 30 22.80 -26.11 -86.46
C ASP A 30 23.34 -25.84 -85.04
N SER A 31 23.39 -24.58 -84.61
CA SER A 31 23.92 -24.20 -83.30
C SER A 31 23.09 -24.76 -82.15
N LYS A 32 23.77 -25.50 -81.26
CA LYS A 32 23.20 -26.05 -80.02
C LYS A 32 23.54 -25.24 -78.77
N VAL A 33 24.40 -24.23 -78.89
CA VAL A 33 24.90 -23.45 -77.76
C VAL A 33 24.30 -22.05 -77.80
N LEU A 34 24.01 -21.51 -76.62
CA LEU A 34 23.59 -20.12 -76.45
C LEU A 34 24.65 -19.19 -77.03
N ASP A 35 24.20 -18.14 -77.69
CA ASP A 35 25.13 -17.13 -78.13
C ASP A 35 25.44 -16.14 -77.00
N GLN A 36 26.37 -15.20 -77.25
CA GLN A 36 26.76 -14.23 -76.23
C GLN A 36 25.58 -13.40 -75.71
N VAL A 37 24.65 -12.98 -76.57
CA VAL A 37 23.56 -12.08 -76.15
C VAL A 37 22.54 -12.85 -75.30
N GLU A 38 22.23 -14.09 -75.67
CA GLU A 38 21.39 -14.95 -74.84
C GLU A 38 22.06 -15.29 -73.50
N SER A 39 23.38 -15.50 -73.51
CA SER A 39 24.16 -15.72 -72.29
C SER A 39 24.14 -14.49 -71.38
N ASP A 40 24.32 -13.28 -71.94
CA ASP A 40 24.24 -12.02 -71.19
C ASP A 40 22.85 -11.83 -70.54
N ILE A 41 21.76 -12.17 -71.25
CA ILE A 41 20.38 -12.10 -70.71
C ILE A 41 20.22 -13.06 -69.53
N ILE A 42 20.67 -14.31 -69.69
CA ILE A 42 20.58 -15.33 -68.65
C ILE A 42 21.43 -14.94 -67.44
N GLU A 43 22.64 -14.43 -67.65
CA GLU A 43 23.53 -13.94 -66.58
C GLU A 43 22.90 -12.78 -65.82
N HIS A 44 22.28 -11.82 -66.52
CA HIS A 44 21.60 -10.69 -65.88
C HIS A 44 20.44 -11.14 -64.98
N VAL A 45 19.61 -12.07 -65.44
CA VAL A 45 18.49 -12.62 -64.65
C VAL A 45 19.01 -13.45 -63.47
N SER A 46 20.04 -14.27 -63.68
CA SER A 46 20.67 -15.09 -62.63
C SER A 46 21.33 -14.21 -61.56
N ALA A 47 21.95 -13.10 -61.94
CA ALA A 47 22.50 -12.12 -61.02
C ALA A 47 21.38 -11.46 -60.19
N SER A 48 20.22 -11.16 -60.80
CA SER A 48 19.06 -10.63 -60.07
C SER A 48 18.48 -11.66 -59.09
N GLN A 49 18.39 -12.93 -59.48
CA GLN A 49 17.97 -14.03 -58.61
C GLN A 49 18.89 -14.15 -57.39
N LYS A 50 20.22 -14.12 -57.61
CA LYS A 50 21.22 -14.19 -56.54
C LYS A 50 21.11 -13.02 -55.57
N ARG A 51 20.95 -11.78 -56.06
CA ARG A 51 20.73 -10.61 -55.19
C ARG A 51 19.46 -10.74 -54.35
N ALA A 52 18.38 -11.25 -54.93
CA ALA A 52 17.14 -11.50 -54.19
C ALA A 52 17.33 -12.57 -53.11
N TYR A 53 18.09 -13.63 -53.42
CA TYR A 53 18.44 -14.68 -52.47
C TYR A 53 19.32 -14.16 -51.32
N ASP A 54 20.37 -13.38 -51.61
CA ASP A 54 21.21 -12.77 -50.59
C ASP A 54 20.40 -11.84 -49.67
N SER A 55 19.42 -11.11 -50.23
CA SER A 55 18.49 -10.31 -49.44
C SER A 55 17.59 -11.18 -48.55
N LEU A 56 17.06 -12.29 -49.08
CA LEU A 56 16.24 -13.23 -48.31
C LEU A 56 17.03 -13.82 -47.13
N GLU A 57 18.25 -14.28 -47.34
CA GLU A 57 19.13 -14.82 -46.29
C GLU A 57 19.32 -13.84 -45.14
N ASN A 58 19.57 -12.56 -45.45
CA ASN A 58 19.68 -11.51 -44.43
C ASN A 58 18.39 -11.35 -43.60
N HIS A 59 17.23 -11.40 -44.24
CA HIS A 59 15.95 -11.35 -43.52
C HIS A 59 15.70 -12.61 -42.68
N LEU A 60 16.05 -13.80 -43.19
CA LEU A 60 15.93 -15.06 -42.47
C LEU A 60 16.81 -15.08 -41.22
N ALA A 61 18.05 -14.59 -41.32
CA ALA A 61 18.94 -14.42 -40.18
C ALA A 61 18.33 -13.46 -39.13
N GLY A 62 17.72 -12.35 -39.58
CA GLY A 62 17.01 -11.41 -38.71
C GLY A 62 15.81 -12.02 -37.99
N PHE A 63 14.98 -12.81 -38.69
CA PHE A 63 13.86 -13.51 -38.04
C PHE A 63 14.34 -14.53 -37.01
N ARG A 64 15.41 -15.28 -37.33
CA ARG A 64 16.01 -16.24 -36.40
C ARG A 64 16.47 -15.55 -35.12
N GLN A 65 17.21 -14.44 -35.25
CA GLN A 65 17.68 -13.70 -34.08
C GLN A 65 16.51 -13.22 -33.22
N ARG A 66 15.47 -12.63 -33.83
CA ARG A 66 14.28 -12.19 -33.11
C ARG A 66 13.53 -13.33 -32.42
N LEU A 67 13.50 -14.53 -33.00
CA LEU A 67 12.89 -15.71 -32.37
C LEU A 67 13.69 -16.19 -31.15
N ILE A 68 15.02 -16.10 -31.21
CA ILE A 68 15.91 -16.40 -30.08
C ILE A 68 15.73 -15.35 -28.97
N ASP A 69 15.64 -14.07 -29.35
CA ASP A 69 15.52 -12.93 -28.43
C ASP A 69 14.19 -12.91 -27.65
N LEU A 70 13.18 -13.69 -28.05
CA LEU A 70 11.96 -13.86 -27.27
C LEU A 70 12.21 -14.55 -25.91
N ASP A 71 13.31 -15.31 -25.79
CA ASP A 71 13.81 -15.89 -24.54
C ASP A 71 12.73 -16.48 -23.61
N PHE A 72 11.97 -17.44 -24.15
CA PHE A 72 10.93 -18.15 -23.40
C PHE A 72 11.48 -18.89 -22.17
N GLU A 73 12.75 -19.29 -22.17
CA GLU A 73 13.36 -20.03 -21.06
C GLU A 73 13.42 -19.17 -19.78
N THR A 74 13.84 -17.90 -19.92
CA THR A 74 13.82 -16.94 -18.81
C THR A 74 12.40 -16.71 -18.29
N GLN A 75 11.39 -16.63 -19.17
CA GLN A 75 10.01 -16.45 -18.72
C GLN A 75 9.46 -17.67 -17.97
N PHE A 76 9.73 -18.88 -18.46
CA PHE A 76 9.34 -20.09 -17.74
C PHE A 76 10.03 -20.18 -16.37
N SER A 77 11.30 -19.78 -16.30
CA SER A 77 12.05 -19.69 -15.03
C SER A 77 11.42 -18.66 -14.07
N ASN A 78 11.04 -17.48 -14.56
CA ASN A 78 10.41 -16.43 -13.76
C ASN A 78 9.06 -16.87 -13.19
N ILE A 79 8.23 -17.55 -14.00
CA ILE A 79 6.94 -18.09 -13.54
C ILE A 79 7.15 -19.12 -12.43
N ARG A 80 8.15 -19.99 -12.58
CA ARG A 80 8.50 -20.98 -11.56
C ARG A 80 9.07 -20.35 -10.30
N ALA A 81 9.84 -19.27 -10.42
CA ALA A 81 10.34 -18.53 -9.27
C ALA A 81 9.20 -17.84 -8.51
N ALA A 82 8.28 -17.18 -9.23
CA ALA A 82 7.09 -16.59 -8.65
C ALA A 82 6.21 -17.66 -7.96
N SER A 83 6.06 -18.84 -8.55
CA SER A 83 5.25 -19.92 -7.98
C SER A 83 5.78 -20.45 -6.65
N LEU A 84 7.10 -20.55 -6.50
CA LEU A 84 7.75 -21.00 -5.27
C LEU A 84 7.85 -19.88 -4.22
N GLY A 85 8.14 -18.64 -4.64
CA GLY A 85 8.33 -17.50 -3.75
C GLY A 85 7.03 -17.01 -3.12
N GLY A 86 6.02 -16.68 -3.94
CA GLY A 86 4.83 -15.99 -3.45
C GLY A 86 4.00 -16.79 -2.42
N LEU A 87 3.93 -18.11 -2.55
CA LEU A 87 3.30 -18.96 -1.53
C LEU A 87 4.11 -19.05 -0.24
N SER A 88 5.44 -18.98 -0.33
CA SER A 88 6.32 -18.94 0.84
C SER A 88 6.15 -17.61 1.58
N ASP A 89 6.14 -16.49 0.85
CA ASP A 89 5.99 -15.15 1.42
C ASP A 89 4.64 -14.99 2.13
N LEU A 90 3.55 -15.46 1.51
CA LEU A 90 2.23 -15.48 2.15
C LEU A 90 2.21 -16.30 3.45
N LYS A 91 2.87 -17.46 3.46
CA LYS A 91 2.95 -18.34 4.64
C LYS A 91 3.79 -17.73 5.75
N GLN A 92 4.89 -17.06 5.38
CA GLN A 92 5.74 -16.33 6.32
C GLN A 92 4.97 -15.17 6.95
N GLU A 93 4.26 -14.38 6.15
CA GLU A 93 3.46 -13.25 6.63
C GLU A 93 2.33 -13.72 7.55
N LEU A 94 1.67 -14.84 7.21
CA LEU A 94 0.69 -15.48 8.09
C LEU A 94 1.29 -15.87 9.45
N GLN A 95 2.49 -16.45 9.48
CA GLN A 95 3.13 -16.84 10.73
C GLN A 95 3.44 -15.63 11.61
N LEU A 96 4.03 -14.58 11.03
CA LEU A 96 4.31 -13.32 11.74
C LEU A 96 3.02 -12.70 12.29
N GLY A 97 1.98 -12.62 11.46
CA GLY A 97 0.69 -12.10 11.88
C GLY A 97 0.03 -12.91 12.99
N LEU A 98 0.16 -14.24 12.99
CA LEU A 98 -0.33 -15.09 14.08
C LEU A 98 0.41 -14.83 15.39
N ASP A 99 1.74 -14.74 15.34
CA ASP A 99 2.57 -14.50 16.53
C ASP A 99 2.25 -13.15 17.17
N ASP A 100 2.17 -12.09 16.36
CA ASP A 100 1.80 -10.75 16.82
C ASP A 100 0.39 -10.73 17.43
N LEU A 101 -0.59 -11.36 16.77
CA LEU A 101 -1.95 -11.44 17.27
C LEU A 101 -2.07 -12.26 18.55
N HIS A 102 -1.27 -13.31 18.71
CA HIS A 102 -1.23 -14.09 19.94
C HIS A 102 -0.71 -13.27 21.12
N GLU A 103 0.30 -12.43 20.92
CA GLU A 103 0.83 -11.55 21.95
C GLU A 103 -0.23 -10.55 22.42
N VAL A 104 -0.83 -9.79 21.49
CA VAL A 104 -1.84 -8.79 21.86
C VAL A 104 -3.14 -9.42 22.38
N ARG A 105 -3.51 -10.62 21.93
CA ARG A 105 -4.67 -11.36 22.47
C ARG A 105 -4.43 -11.80 23.90
N ARG A 106 -3.20 -12.20 24.24
CA ARG A 106 -2.82 -12.56 25.61
C ARG A 106 -2.93 -11.35 26.54
N ASP A 107 -2.41 -10.19 26.13
CA ASP A 107 -2.55 -8.94 26.91
C ASP A 107 -4.03 -8.56 27.12
N LEU A 108 -4.85 -8.65 26.07
CA LEU A 108 -6.28 -8.44 26.16
C LEU A 108 -6.94 -9.41 27.15
N LYS A 109 -6.61 -10.70 27.08
CA LYS A 109 -7.15 -11.73 27.98
C LYS A 109 -6.78 -11.45 29.44
N ASP A 110 -5.55 -11.03 29.71
CA ASP A 110 -5.11 -10.68 31.08
C ASP A 110 -5.91 -9.49 31.62
N HIS A 111 -6.20 -8.49 30.79
CA HIS A 111 -7.06 -7.36 31.15
C HIS A 111 -8.53 -7.77 31.35
N GLU A 112 -9.06 -8.67 30.53
CA GLU A 112 -10.42 -9.22 30.67
C GLU A 112 -10.58 -9.98 31.98
N ILE A 113 -9.65 -10.89 32.28
CA ILE A 113 -9.63 -11.66 33.54
C ILE A 113 -9.50 -10.72 34.75
N SER A 114 -8.57 -9.76 34.69
CA SER A 114 -8.36 -8.78 35.76
C SER A 114 -9.60 -7.92 36.02
N PHE A 115 -10.26 -7.47 34.96
CA PHE A 115 -11.48 -6.66 35.03
C PHE A 115 -12.67 -7.46 35.59
N ALA A 116 -12.90 -8.67 35.07
CA ALA A 116 -13.96 -9.56 35.54
C ALA A 116 -13.76 -9.99 37.00
N SER A 117 -12.53 -10.32 37.38
CA SER A 117 -12.17 -10.65 38.76
C SER A 117 -12.40 -9.47 39.69
N PHE A 118 -12.07 -8.25 39.26
CA PHE A 118 -12.33 -7.03 40.03
C PHE A 118 -13.84 -6.78 40.22
N ARG A 119 -14.64 -6.90 39.15
CA ARG A 119 -16.10 -6.74 39.23
C ARG A 119 -16.72 -7.76 40.19
N THR A 120 -16.31 -9.02 40.09
CA THR A 120 -16.81 -10.11 40.94
C THR A 120 -16.42 -9.89 42.41
N LYS A 121 -15.14 -9.60 42.69
CA LYS A 121 -14.63 -9.33 44.04
C LYS A 121 -15.34 -8.16 44.72
N HIS A 122 -15.68 -7.13 43.95
CA HIS A 122 -16.28 -5.90 44.46
C HIS A 122 -17.81 -5.81 44.28
N GLY A 123 -18.43 -6.77 43.59
CA GLY A 123 -19.87 -6.81 43.31
C GLY A 123 -20.37 -5.63 42.48
N ILE A 124 -19.60 -5.25 41.45
CA ILE A 124 -19.91 -4.10 40.59
C ILE A 124 -20.65 -4.59 39.34
N ASP A 125 -21.94 -4.27 39.25
CA ASP A 125 -22.80 -4.66 38.11
C ASP A 125 -23.17 -3.50 37.17
N ARG A 126 -22.37 -2.44 37.18
CA ARG A 126 -22.55 -1.28 36.31
C ARG A 126 -21.34 -1.08 35.41
N PRO A 127 -21.49 -0.45 34.24
CA PRO A 127 -20.36 0.03 33.47
C PRO A 127 -19.56 1.06 34.28
N ALA A 128 -18.26 1.14 33.99
CA ALA A 128 -17.44 2.22 34.50
C ALA A 128 -17.89 3.55 33.90
N LYS A 129 -17.88 4.59 34.73
CA LYS A 129 -18.15 5.95 34.26
C LYS A 129 -16.96 6.40 33.44
N ALA A 130 -17.11 6.39 32.12
CA ALA A 130 -16.12 6.94 31.22
C ALA A 130 -16.26 8.46 31.19
N ALA A 131 -15.26 9.18 31.69
CA ALA A 131 -15.14 10.59 31.40
C ALA A 131 -14.60 10.73 29.96
N SER A 132 -15.41 11.22 29.03
CA SER A 132 -14.91 11.59 27.71
C SER A 132 -13.86 12.68 27.85
N ALA A 133 -12.90 12.78 26.91
CA ALA A 133 -11.89 13.84 26.93
C ALA A 133 -12.52 15.24 27.04
N ARG A 134 -13.66 15.45 26.40
CA ARG A 134 -14.47 16.68 26.48
C ARG A 134 -15.02 16.91 27.89
N THR A 135 -15.56 15.88 28.53
CA THR A 135 -16.08 15.96 29.91
C THR A 135 -14.96 16.28 30.90
N THR A 136 -13.81 15.62 30.77
CA THR A 136 -12.63 15.89 31.61
C THR A 136 -12.14 17.33 31.42
N PHE A 137 -12.10 17.81 30.17
CA PHE A 137 -11.73 19.20 29.87
C PHE A 137 -12.65 20.21 30.58
N PHE A 138 -13.97 20.05 30.50
CA PHE A 138 -14.91 20.97 31.16
C PHE A 138 -14.78 20.96 32.69
N LYS A 139 -14.50 19.80 33.31
CA LYS A 139 -14.28 19.71 34.76
C LYS A 139 -13.00 20.40 35.20
N VAL A 140 -11.89 20.15 34.49
CA VAL A 140 -10.63 20.85 34.75
C VAL A 140 -10.77 22.36 34.54
N ALA A 141 -11.49 22.79 33.51
CA ALA A 141 -11.79 24.20 33.28
C ALA A 141 -12.64 24.81 34.40
N LEU A 142 -13.63 24.07 34.93
CA LEU A 142 -14.42 24.49 36.08
C LEU A 142 -13.54 24.66 37.32
N ILE A 143 -12.63 23.72 37.61
CA ILE A 143 -11.68 23.83 38.72
C ILE A 143 -10.81 25.08 38.61
N ILE A 144 -10.28 25.36 37.41
CA ILE A 144 -9.48 26.56 37.17
C ILE A 144 -10.33 27.82 37.36
N ALA A 145 -11.58 27.83 36.88
CA ALA A 145 -12.49 28.95 37.06
C ALA A 145 -12.85 29.18 38.54
N LEU A 146 -13.04 28.11 39.32
CA LEU A 146 -13.27 28.20 40.78
C LEU A 146 -12.03 28.77 41.47
N LEU A 147 -10.83 28.31 41.14
CA LEU A 147 -9.58 28.81 41.71
C LEU A 147 -9.37 30.30 41.38
N LEU A 148 -9.64 30.72 40.15
CA LEU A 148 -9.57 32.13 39.75
C LEU A 148 -10.64 32.99 40.44
N GLY A 149 -11.88 32.49 40.52
CA GLY A 149 -12.98 33.18 41.20
C GLY A 149 -12.71 33.35 42.69
N GLU A 150 -12.22 32.31 43.34
CA GLU A 150 -11.85 32.33 44.76
C GLU A 150 -10.67 33.28 45.02
N PHE A 151 -9.63 33.22 44.20
CA PHE A 151 -8.51 34.14 44.26
C PHE A 151 -8.94 35.61 44.14
N VAL A 152 -9.80 35.95 43.16
CA VAL A 152 -10.29 37.33 42.97
C VAL A 152 -11.17 37.77 44.13
N ALA A 153 -12.10 36.91 44.57
CA ALA A 153 -13.01 37.26 45.65
C ALA A 153 -12.29 37.41 46.99
N ASN A 154 -11.39 36.48 47.31
CA ASN A 154 -10.58 36.55 48.53
C ASN A 154 -9.60 37.72 48.48
N GLY A 155 -8.93 37.94 47.35
CA GLY A 155 -7.94 39.02 47.20
C GLY A 155 -8.55 40.41 47.31
N THR A 156 -9.75 40.63 46.78
CA THR A 156 -10.47 41.91 46.93
C THR A 156 -10.90 42.16 48.37
N LEU A 157 -11.35 41.13 49.08
CA LEU A 157 -11.78 41.26 50.48
C LEU A 157 -10.59 41.40 51.45
N LEU A 158 -9.43 40.79 51.15
CA LEU A 158 -8.20 40.91 51.94
C LEU A 158 -7.42 42.20 51.66
N SER A 159 -7.64 42.85 50.51
CA SER A 159 -6.90 44.05 50.10
C SER A 159 -6.98 45.23 51.08
N LYS A 160 -8.02 45.28 51.92
CA LYS A 160 -8.18 46.32 52.94
C LYS A 160 -7.31 46.10 54.18
N GLY A 161 -6.93 44.85 54.47
CA GLY A 161 -6.12 44.49 55.64
C GLY A 161 -4.63 44.33 55.35
N SER A 162 -4.17 44.54 54.10
CA SER A 162 -2.77 44.35 53.71
C SER A 162 -2.08 45.69 53.42
N GLU A 163 -0.84 45.86 53.91
CA GLU A 163 -0.01 47.06 53.67
C GLU A 163 0.28 47.31 52.19
N LEU A 164 0.32 46.23 51.38
CA LEU A 164 0.51 46.26 49.93
C LEU A 164 -0.81 46.44 49.16
N GLY A 165 -1.91 46.75 49.85
CA GLY A 165 -3.24 46.92 49.28
C GLY A 165 -3.70 45.68 48.50
N LEU A 166 -4.18 45.90 47.27
CA LEU A 166 -4.66 44.83 46.39
C LEU A 166 -3.59 43.78 46.06
N ILE A 167 -2.32 44.17 45.96
CA ILE A 167 -1.22 43.26 45.59
C ILE A 167 -0.97 42.25 46.71
N GLY A 168 -0.96 42.69 47.98
CA GLY A 168 -0.76 41.79 49.12
C GLY A 168 -1.94 40.84 49.35
N GLY A 169 -3.18 41.35 49.27
CA GLY A 169 -4.37 40.50 49.37
C GLY A 169 -4.46 39.45 48.24
N ILE A 170 -3.98 39.79 47.04
CA ILE A 170 -3.83 38.86 45.92
C ILE A 170 -2.80 37.77 46.24
N LEU A 171 -1.61 38.12 46.74
CA LEU A 171 -0.58 37.11 47.05
C LEU A 171 -1.03 36.13 48.14
N GLU A 172 -1.69 36.64 49.18
CA GLU A 172 -2.22 35.81 50.27
C GLU A 172 -3.37 34.91 49.82
N SER A 173 -4.31 35.45 49.02
CA SER A 173 -5.45 34.68 48.51
C SER A 173 -5.05 33.52 47.60
N VAL A 174 -3.91 33.57 46.91
CA VAL A 174 -3.39 32.42 46.15
C VAL A 174 -3.12 31.22 47.04
N ILE A 175 -2.48 31.43 48.21
CA ILE A 175 -2.14 30.34 49.14
C ILE A 175 -3.41 29.70 49.70
N PHE A 176 -4.37 30.53 50.13
CA PHE A 176 -5.64 30.04 50.66
C PHE A 176 -6.50 29.36 49.60
N SER A 177 -6.56 29.90 48.38
CA SER A 177 -7.29 29.26 47.28
C SER A 177 -6.69 27.90 46.91
N PHE A 178 -5.36 27.77 46.94
CA PHE A 178 -4.70 26.48 46.72
C PHE A 178 -4.99 25.49 47.85
N LEU A 179 -4.94 25.91 49.12
CA LEU A 179 -5.29 25.04 50.25
C LEU A 179 -6.76 24.60 50.20
N ASN A 180 -7.66 25.51 49.85
CA ASN A 180 -9.09 25.26 49.84
C ASN A 180 -9.49 24.37 48.65
N VAL A 181 -9.21 24.78 47.41
CA VAL A 181 -9.51 24.00 46.19
C VAL A 181 -8.65 22.74 46.10
N GLY A 182 -7.35 22.84 46.40
CA GLY A 182 -6.43 21.70 46.37
C GLY A 182 -6.79 20.65 47.43
N GLY A 183 -7.14 21.08 48.64
CA GLY A 183 -7.68 20.20 49.68
C GLY A 183 -8.98 19.52 49.25
N ALA A 184 -9.91 20.29 48.68
CA ALA A 184 -11.17 19.78 48.14
C ALA A 184 -10.97 18.68 47.09
N LEU A 185 -10.04 18.90 46.14
CA LEU A 185 -9.70 17.92 45.12
C LEU A 185 -8.99 16.70 45.70
N PHE A 186 -8.05 16.88 46.63
CA PHE A 186 -7.34 15.78 47.26
C PHE A 186 -8.30 14.83 47.97
N PHE A 187 -9.19 15.37 48.81
CA PHE A 187 -10.20 14.57 49.51
C PHE A 187 -11.24 13.99 48.54
N GLY A 188 -11.75 14.78 47.60
CA GLY A 188 -12.77 14.38 46.63
C GLY A 188 -12.29 13.31 45.65
N VAL A 189 -11.03 13.33 45.22
CA VAL A 189 -10.48 12.37 44.25
C VAL A 189 -9.95 11.11 44.92
N TYR A 190 -9.26 11.23 46.06
CA TYR A 190 -8.49 10.12 46.62
C TYR A 190 -9.08 9.49 47.88
N LEU A 191 -9.80 10.23 48.72
CA LEU A 191 -10.19 9.73 50.04
C LEU A 191 -11.69 9.44 50.16
N ILE A 192 -12.55 10.41 49.85
CA ILE A 192 -14.00 10.28 49.97
C ILE A 192 -14.59 9.16 49.09
N PRO A 193 -14.09 8.87 47.86
CA PRO A 193 -14.63 7.78 47.04
C PRO A 193 -14.61 6.39 47.71
N PHE A 194 -13.80 6.18 48.74
CA PHE A 194 -13.79 4.95 49.52
C PHE A 194 -15.13 4.66 50.25
N VAL A 195 -16.03 5.64 50.40
CA VAL A 195 -17.42 5.40 50.88
C VAL A 195 -18.15 4.36 50.03
N ASN A 196 -17.84 4.29 48.73
CA ASN A 196 -18.45 3.34 47.80
C ASN A 196 -17.78 1.95 47.79
N HIS A 197 -16.71 1.75 48.56
CA HIS A 197 -15.94 0.50 48.54
C HIS A 197 -16.72 -0.66 49.17
N ARG A 198 -16.57 -1.91 48.71
CA ARG A 198 -17.31 -3.06 49.30
C ARG A 198 -16.91 -3.37 50.75
N PHE A 199 -15.62 -3.31 51.04
CA PHE A 199 -15.04 -3.62 52.36
C PHE A 199 -15.35 -2.54 53.41
N PHE A 200 -15.81 -2.95 54.60
CA PHE A 200 -16.31 -2.05 55.63
C PHE A 200 -15.27 -1.04 56.15
N LEU A 201 -14.04 -1.46 56.45
CA LEU A 201 -13.02 -0.52 56.94
C LEU A 201 -12.69 0.55 55.90
N ALA A 202 -12.70 0.20 54.61
CA ALA A 202 -12.50 1.17 53.54
C ALA A 202 -13.67 2.17 53.47
N LYS A 203 -14.91 1.72 53.63
CA LYS A 203 -16.07 2.62 53.74
C LYS A 203 -15.92 3.59 54.90
N LEU A 204 -15.45 3.09 56.05
CA LEU A 204 -15.23 3.91 57.24
C LEU A 204 -14.16 4.97 56.99
N VAL A 205 -13.04 4.62 56.32
CA VAL A 205 -12.02 5.60 55.89
C VAL A 205 -12.65 6.69 55.04
N GLY A 206 -13.44 6.33 54.01
CA GLY A 206 -14.10 7.32 53.17
C GLY A 206 -15.06 8.24 53.95
N ALA A 207 -15.83 7.68 54.89
CA ALA A 207 -16.76 8.45 55.72
C ALA A 207 -16.04 9.39 56.69
N ILE A 208 -14.97 8.91 57.34
CA ILE A 208 -14.11 9.73 58.21
C ILE A 208 -13.45 10.83 57.38
N SER A 209 -12.94 10.52 56.20
CA SER A 209 -12.33 11.51 55.30
C SER A 209 -13.33 12.58 54.85
N PHE A 210 -14.60 12.23 54.62
CA PHE A 210 -15.65 13.20 54.33
C PHE A 210 -15.86 14.17 55.51
N LEU A 211 -16.00 13.66 56.73
CA LEU A 211 -16.16 14.49 57.92
C LEU A 211 -14.90 15.34 58.20
N ALA A 212 -13.71 14.75 58.05
CA ALA A 212 -12.44 15.43 58.21
C ALA A 212 -12.29 16.56 57.18
N TYR A 213 -12.74 16.35 55.95
CA TYR A 213 -12.73 17.39 54.93
C TYR A 213 -13.69 18.54 55.26
N LEU A 214 -14.92 18.25 55.72
CA LEU A 214 -15.82 19.31 56.18
C LEU A 214 -15.18 20.12 57.31
N ALA A 215 -14.59 19.47 58.31
CA ALA A 215 -13.88 20.16 59.39
C ALA A 215 -12.70 21.00 58.85
N PHE A 216 -11.93 20.47 57.91
CA PHE A 216 -10.82 21.16 57.25
C PHE A 216 -11.30 22.40 56.48
N ALA A 217 -12.32 22.26 55.63
CA ALA A 217 -12.87 23.35 54.85
C ALA A 217 -13.43 24.47 55.75
N PHE A 218 -14.13 24.10 56.83
CA PHE A 218 -14.59 25.08 57.81
C PHE A 218 -13.43 25.76 58.52
N ALA A 219 -12.42 25.02 58.99
CA ALA A 219 -11.28 25.58 59.70
C ALA A 219 -10.44 26.53 58.84
N VAL A 220 -10.15 26.16 57.59
CA VAL A 220 -9.37 27.01 56.66
C VAL A 220 -10.12 28.30 56.34
N ASN A 221 -11.41 28.21 56.01
CA ASN A 221 -12.20 29.39 55.65
C ASN A 221 -12.49 30.29 56.86
N LEU A 222 -12.66 29.71 58.05
CA LEU A 222 -12.84 30.47 59.28
C LEU A 222 -11.52 31.14 59.71
N GLY A 223 -10.40 30.45 59.55
CA GLY A 223 -9.07 31.03 59.77
C GLY A 223 -8.77 32.18 58.81
N LEU A 224 -9.20 32.08 57.55
CA LEU A 224 -9.09 33.18 56.59
C LEU A 224 -9.95 34.39 56.99
N ALA A 225 -11.16 34.16 57.50
CA ALA A 225 -12.03 35.22 58.01
C ALA A 225 -11.44 35.93 59.23
N HIS A 226 -10.89 35.18 60.20
CA HIS A 226 -10.17 35.76 61.34
C HIS A 226 -8.89 36.48 60.90
N TYR A 227 -8.15 35.92 59.95
CA TYR A 227 -6.95 36.54 59.40
C TYR A 227 -7.22 37.92 58.85
N ARG A 228 -8.31 38.06 58.11
CA ARG A 228 -8.72 39.36 57.58
C ARG A 228 -8.94 40.41 58.68
N GLU A 229 -9.72 40.10 59.72
CA GLU A 229 -10.02 41.08 60.79
C GLU A 229 -8.79 41.43 61.62
N VAL A 230 -7.89 40.46 61.84
CA VAL A 230 -6.63 40.69 62.55
C VAL A 230 -5.66 41.50 61.69
N ALA A 231 -5.53 41.19 60.40
CA ALA A 231 -4.63 41.89 59.49
C ALA A 231 -4.98 43.38 59.34
N GLU A 232 -6.26 43.75 59.46
CA GLU A 232 -6.69 45.16 59.49
C GLU A 232 -6.14 45.95 60.71
N THR A 233 -5.77 45.29 61.80
CA THR A 233 -5.37 45.93 63.06
C THR A 233 -3.92 45.67 63.46
N ILE A 234 -3.35 44.53 63.09
CA ILE A 234 -1.98 44.09 63.44
C ILE A 234 -1.33 43.49 62.18
N PRO A 235 -0.60 44.29 61.38
CA PRO A 235 0.04 43.81 60.16
C PRO A 235 1.19 42.81 60.43
N GLU A 236 1.95 43.01 61.50
CA GLU A 236 3.07 42.14 61.89
C GLU A 236 2.66 41.12 62.96
N GLY A 237 2.74 39.83 62.65
CA GLY A 237 2.43 38.74 63.61
C GLY A 237 0.98 38.30 63.67
N ALA A 238 0.13 38.74 62.72
CA ALA A 238 -1.29 38.39 62.60
C ALA A 238 -1.58 36.88 62.76
N GLY A 239 -0.70 36.01 62.26
CA GLY A 239 -0.91 34.56 62.32
C GLY A 239 -1.06 33.97 63.74
N LEU A 240 -0.32 34.46 64.74
CA LEU A 240 -0.42 33.96 66.11
C LEU A 240 -1.75 34.38 66.76
N GLU A 241 -2.15 35.63 66.55
CA GLU A 241 -3.41 36.18 67.04
C GLU A 241 -4.62 35.48 66.40
N VAL A 242 -4.54 35.15 65.11
CA VAL A 242 -5.58 34.36 64.42
C VAL A 242 -5.74 32.98 65.05
N MET A 243 -4.64 32.31 65.40
CA MET A 243 -4.70 31.00 66.08
C MET A 243 -5.31 31.11 67.48
N LEU A 244 -4.99 32.18 68.23
CA LEU A 244 -5.58 32.44 69.55
C LEU A 244 -7.09 32.70 69.44
N ARG A 245 -7.53 33.54 68.49
CA ARG A 245 -8.96 33.82 68.26
C ARG A 245 -9.74 32.59 67.81
N LEU A 246 -9.16 31.77 66.93
CA LEU A 246 -9.76 30.50 66.51
C LEU A 246 -9.96 29.54 67.70
N TYR A 247 -9.09 29.59 68.71
CA TYR A 247 -9.21 28.76 69.91
C TYR A 247 -10.22 29.33 70.92
N GLU A 248 -10.15 30.63 71.22
CA GLU A 248 -10.96 31.26 72.28
C GLU A 248 -12.38 31.60 71.81
N ARG A 249 -12.54 32.08 70.57
CA ARG A 249 -13.81 32.56 70.00
C ARG A 249 -13.93 32.16 68.52
N PRO A 250 -13.95 30.85 68.17
CA PRO A 250 -13.90 30.38 66.79
C PRO A 250 -14.96 31.02 65.89
N LEU A 251 -16.20 31.17 66.37
CA LEU A 251 -17.32 31.72 65.61
C LEU A 251 -17.55 33.23 65.84
N GLY A 252 -16.65 33.90 66.56
CA GLY A 252 -16.74 35.34 66.84
C GLY A 252 -16.10 36.17 65.75
N LEU A 253 -16.84 36.42 64.67
CA LEU A 253 -16.47 37.37 63.61
C LEU A 253 -17.27 38.66 63.78
N ASP A 254 -16.60 39.80 63.79
CA ASP A 254 -17.19 41.12 64.08
C ASP A 254 -17.61 41.87 62.80
N ASP A 255 -17.02 41.55 61.63
CA ASP A 255 -17.36 42.16 60.33
C ASP A 255 -18.24 41.25 59.44
N PHE A 256 -19.28 41.83 58.84
CA PHE A 256 -20.14 41.16 57.87
C PHE A 256 -19.35 40.68 56.65
N GLN A 257 -18.34 41.44 56.21
CA GLN A 257 -17.57 41.04 55.04
C GLN A 257 -16.64 39.83 55.34
N SER A 258 -16.28 39.58 56.61
CA SER A 258 -15.58 38.35 57.05
C SER A 258 -16.51 37.13 56.99
N TRP A 259 -17.78 37.29 57.36
CA TRP A 259 -18.81 36.26 57.17
C TRP A 259 -19.03 35.94 55.69
N LEU A 260 -18.98 36.95 54.80
CA LEU A 260 -19.07 36.74 53.36
C LEU A 260 -17.86 35.97 52.81
N LEU A 261 -16.65 36.31 53.28
CA LEU A 261 -15.41 35.62 52.91
C LEU A 261 -15.45 34.14 53.33
N PHE A 262 -15.88 33.87 54.56
CA PHE A 262 -16.09 32.50 55.06
C PHE A 262 -17.10 31.73 54.21
N ALA A 263 -18.29 32.31 53.97
CA ALA A 263 -19.37 31.64 53.26
C ALA A 263 -18.98 31.33 51.80
N LEU A 264 -18.34 32.27 51.12
CA LEU A 264 -17.92 32.11 49.74
C LEU A 264 -16.80 31.07 49.61
N GLY A 265 -15.85 31.07 50.53
CA GLY A 265 -14.78 30.09 50.56
C GLY A 265 -15.28 28.67 50.85
N VAL A 266 -16.23 28.49 51.78
CA VAL A 266 -16.89 27.19 51.98
C VAL A 266 -17.67 26.76 50.74
N PHE A 267 -18.38 27.68 50.09
CA PHE A 267 -19.13 27.40 48.86
C PHE A 267 -18.23 26.91 47.72
N PHE A 268 -17.13 27.62 47.42
CA PHE A 268 -16.17 27.19 46.40
C PHE A 268 -15.51 25.86 46.74
N SER A 269 -15.16 25.65 48.01
CA SER A 269 -14.61 24.37 48.51
C SER A 269 -15.56 23.21 48.23
N LEU A 270 -16.85 23.35 48.58
CA LEU A 270 -17.85 22.30 48.37
C LEU A 270 -18.07 21.98 46.88
N ILE A 271 -18.10 23.00 46.01
CA ILE A 271 -18.20 22.77 44.56
C ILE A 271 -16.95 22.03 44.05
N ALA A 272 -15.75 22.46 44.45
CA ALA A 272 -14.51 21.79 44.05
C ALA A 272 -14.45 20.33 44.53
N MET A 273 -14.94 20.04 45.74
CA MET A 273 -15.05 18.67 46.25
C MET A 273 -16.04 17.84 45.42
N ILE A 274 -17.23 18.38 45.14
CA ILE A 274 -18.25 17.70 44.33
C ILE A 274 -17.70 17.41 42.93
N ASP A 275 -17.04 18.37 42.31
CA ASP A 275 -16.44 18.17 41.00
C ASP A 275 -15.34 17.10 41.05
N GLY A 276 -14.47 17.15 42.06
CA GLY A 276 -13.44 16.16 42.37
C GLY A 276 -13.98 14.72 42.49
N LEU A 277 -15.13 14.54 43.15
CA LEU A 277 -15.80 13.25 43.30
C LEU A 277 -16.29 12.66 41.96
N THR A 278 -16.49 13.51 40.96
CA THR A 278 -16.95 13.08 39.64
C THR A 278 -15.84 12.99 38.59
N LEU A 279 -14.62 13.45 38.89
CA LEU A 279 -13.49 13.40 37.95
C LEU A 279 -13.17 11.96 37.52
N ASN A 280 -13.26 11.03 38.47
CA ASN A 280 -13.01 9.61 38.24
C ASN A 280 -14.29 8.79 38.47
N ASP A 281 -14.22 7.49 38.16
CA ASP A 281 -15.27 6.56 38.56
C ASP A 281 -15.45 6.57 40.09
N SER A 282 -16.71 6.55 40.53
CA SER A 282 -17.07 6.61 41.95
C SER A 282 -16.53 5.45 42.78
N TYR A 283 -16.14 4.34 42.14
CA TYR A 283 -15.48 3.21 42.79
C TYR A 283 -13.95 3.29 42.59
N PRO A 284 -13.16 3.40 43.68
CA PRO A 284 -11.70 3.51 43.60
C PRO A 284 -11.06 2.41 42.74
N GLY A 285 -10.29 2.82 41.73
CA GLY A 285 -9.53 1.91 40.86
C GLY A 285 -10.34 1.16 39.79
N PHE A 286 -11.67 1.35 39.70
CA PHE A 286 -12.48 0.72 38.65
C PHE A 286 -12.24 1.36 37.27
N GLY A 287 -12.28 2.69 37.21
CA GLY A 287 -12.08 3.43 35.95
C GLY A 287 -10.73 3.16 35.27
N ARG A 288 -9.64 2.99 36.05
CA ARG A 288 -8.31 2.65 35.50
C ARG A 288 -8.29 1.27 34.83
N ARG A 289 -8.97 0.28 35.41
CA ARG A 289 -9.05 -1.08 34.85
C ARG A 289 -9.93 -1.11 33.59
N ASP A 290 -11.05 -0.39 33.60
CA ASP A 290 -11.89 -0.21 32.41
C ASP A 290 -11.11 0.47 31.27
N HIS A 291 -10.38 1.54 31.58
CA HIS A 291 -9.50 2.19 30.60
C HIS A 291 -8.46 1.23 30.04
N GLY A 292 -7.74 0.48 30.90
CA GLY A 292 -6.77 -0.52 30.46
C GLY A 292 -7.38 -1.57 29.54
N LEU A 293 -8.54 -2.11 29.89
CA LEU A 293 -9.27 -3.07 29.06
C LEU A 293 -9.68 -2.48 27.71
N ARG A 294 -10.19 -1.24 27.67
CA ARG A 294 -10.54 -0.56 26.41
C ARG A 294 -9.31 -0.33 25.54
N SER A 295 -8.21 0.13 26.12
CA SER A 295 -6.96 0.30 25.39
C SER A 295 -6.44 -1.04 24.85
N ALA A 296 -6.53 -2.13 25.61
CA ALA A 296 -6.13 -3.46 25.14
C ALA A 296 -7.04 -3.95 23.98
N ARG A 297 -8.36 -3.72 24.06
CA ARG A 297 -9.31 -4.03 22.97
C ARG A 297 -9.02 -3.23 21.71
N GLU A 298 -8.74 -1.94 21.85
CA GLU A 298 -8.38 -1.07 20.74
C GLU A 298 -7.05 -1.52 20.10
N ARG A 299 -6.02 -1.80 20.91
CA ARG A 299 -4.75 -2.35 20.41
C ARG A 299 -4.95 -3.65 19.64
N TYR A 300 -5.70 -4.61 20.21
CA TYR A 300 -6.01 -5.86 19.53
C TYR A 300 -6.76 -5.64 18.21
N GLY A 301 -7.80 -4.79 18.21
CA GLY A 301 -8.57 -4.49 17.01
C GLY A 301 -7.78 -3.73 15.94
N ASN A 302 -6.80 -2.91 16.34
CA ASN A 302 -5.89 -2.23 15.41
C ASN A 302 -4.90 -3.23 14.80
N GLN A 303 -4.21 -4.01 15.64
CA GLN A 303 -3.27 -5.03 15.19
C GLN A 303 -3.95 -6.01 14.23
N ARG A 304 -5.15 -6.49 14.55
CA ARG A 304 -5.89 -7.41 13.67
C ARG A 304 -6.22 -6.80 12.31
N ARG A 305 -6.53 -5.51 12.26
CA ARG A 305 -6.79 -4.83 10.98
C ARG A 305 -5.51 -4.69 10.16
N GLU A 306 -4.43 -4.25 10.81
CA GLU A 306 -3.11 -4.10 10.19
C GLU A 306 -2.60 -5.44 9.64
N THR A 307 -2.61 -6.50 10.44
CA THR A 307 -2.19 -7.84 10.01
C THR A 307 -3.02 -8.39 8.83
N ILE A 308 -4.34 -8.13 8.78
CA ILE A 308 -5.18 -8.52 7.64
C ILE A 308 -4.84 -7.69 6.39
N GLU A 309 -4.59 -6.41 6.56
CA GLU A 309 -4.20 -5.50 5.47
C GLU A 309 -2.85 -5.93 4.87
N THR A 310 -1.83 -6.15 5.71
CA THR A 310 -0.50 -6.63 5.27
C THR A 310 -0.57 -7.96 4.53
N LEU A 311 -1.33 -8.93 5.04
CA LEU A 311 -1.55 -10.20 4.34
C LEU A 311 -2.25 -10.00 2.99
N GLY A 312 -3.19 -9.06 2.93
CA GLY A 312 -3.89 -8.66 1.70
C GLY A 312 -2.95 -8.03 0.66
N ASP A 313 -2.01 -7.20 1.11
CA ASP A 313 -1.00 -6.58 0.26
C ASP A 313 -0.04 -7.63 -0.34
N VAL A 314 0.44 -8.58 0.46
CA VAL A 314 1.27 -9.70 -0.04
C VAL A 314 0.52 -10.52 -1.08
N ARG A 315 -0.77 -10.82 -0.84
CA ARG A 315 -1.61 -11.52 -1.84
C ARG A 315 -1.69 -10.72 -3.14
N LYS A 316 -1.95 -9.41 -3.03
CA LYS A 316 -2.12 -8.53 -4.19
C LYS A 316 -0.83 -8.43 -5.02
N GLU A 317 0.32 -8.27 -4.37
CA GLU A 317 1.62 -8.27 -5.04
C GLU A 317 1.86 -9.57 -5.82
N TYR A 318 1.52 -10.71 -5.21
CA TYR A 318 1.65 -12.00 -5.88
C TYR A 318 0.65 -12.17 -7.04
N GLU A 319 -0.60 -11.72 -6.90
CA GLU A 319 -1.60 -11.72 -7.98
C GLU A 319 -1.15 -10.84 -9.17
N GLU A 320 -0.56 -9.68 -8.89
CA GLU A 320 -0.01 -8.77 -9.89
C GLU A 320 1.17 -9.41 -10.64
N ALA A 321 2.08 -10.08 -9.92
CA ALA A 321 3.20 -10.82 -10.52
C ALA A 321 2.72 -11.95 -11.44
N LEU A 322 1.75 -12.76 -11.01
CA LEU A 322 1.17 -13.85 -11.82
C LEU A 322 0.43 -13.31 -13.05
N THR A 323 -0.32 -12.22 -12.90
CA THR A 323 -1.05 -11.57 -14.00
C THR A 323 -0.07 -10.99 -15.02
N GLY A 324 1.00 -10.34 -14.55
CA GLY A 324 2.09 -9.83 -15.39
C GLY A 324 2.74 -10.94 -16.21
N ALA A 325 3.14 -12.03 -15.54
CA ALA A 325 3.76 -13.18 -16.21
C ALA A 325 2.84 -13.82 -17.27
N ARG A 326 1.54 -13.97 -16.98
CA ARG A 326 0.54 -14.47 -17.95
C ARG A 326 0.43 -13.57 -19.17
N SER A 327 0.34 -12.25 -18.94
CA SER A 327 0.27 -11.25 -20.00
C SER A 327 1.51 -11.30 -20.89
N ASP A 328 2.69 -11.37 -20.30
CA ASP A 328 3.95 -11.32 -21.04
C ASP A 328 4.18 -12.59 -21.86
N LEU A 329 3.85 -13.77 -21.32
CA LEU A 329 3.78 -15.01 -22.12
C LEU A 329 2.83 -14.88 -23.31
N GLY A 330 1.67 -14.25 -23.11
CA GLY A 330 0.69 -14.01 -24.18
C GLY A 330 1.24 -13.11 -25.30
N LYS A 331 1.92 -12.02 -24.92
CA LYS A 331 2.57 -11.10 -25.86
C LYS A 331 3.68 -11.80 -26.65
N GLN A 332 4.58 -12.51 -25.96
CA GLN A 332 5.68 -13.23 -26.60
C GLN A 332 5.18 -14.30 -27.57
N ARG A 333 4.14 -15.05 -27.19
CA ARG A 333 3.49 -16.01 -28.10
C ARG A 333 2.95 -15.32 -29.35
N SER A 334 2.24 -14.21 -29.19
CA SER A 334 1.71 -13.46 -30.34
C SER A 334 2.83 -12.92 -31.23
N GLU A 335 3.94 -12.49 -30.65
CA GLU A 335 5.10 -12.01 -31.41
C GLU A 335 5.80 -13.16 -32.15
N HIS A 336 5.99 -14.31 -31.50
CA HIS A 336 6.47 -15.54 -32.12
C HIS A 336 5.64 -15.89 -33.37
N ASP A 337 4.32 -15.98 -33.21
CA ASP A 337 3.41 -16.35 -34.30
C ASP A 337 3.47 -15.33 -35.46
N SER A 338 3.60 -14.04 -35.15
CA SER A 338 3.79 -12.97 -36.14
C SER A 338 5.11 -13.10 -36.92
N ILE A 339 6.21 -13.38 -36.23
CA ILE A 339 7.54 -13.57 -36.86
C ILE A 339 7.51 -14.79 -37.77
N VAL A 340 6.96 -15.92 -37.30
CA VAL A 340 6.85 -17.15 -38.11
C VAL A 340 5.97 -16.91 -39.35
N ALA A 341 4.83 -16.24 -39.19
CA ALA A 341 3.94 -15.93 -40.32
C ALA A 341 4.62 -15.00 -41.35
N HIS A 342 5.39 -14.02 -40.90
CA HIS A 342 6.14 -13.12 -41.78
C HIS A 342 7.24 -13.87 -42.55
N ARG A 343 8.00 -14.73 -41.86
CA ARG A 343 9.02 -15.60 -42.48
C ARG A 343 8.42 -16.47 -43.59
N LEU A 344 7.30 -17.14 -43.32
CA LEU A 344 6.61 -17.99 -44.31
C LEU A 344 6.14 -17.19 -45.53
N ARG A 345 5.62 -15.98 -45.31
CA ARG A 345 5.21 -15.08 -46.39
C ARG A 345 6.40 -14.67 -47.26
N LEU A 346 7.54 -14.35 -46.66
CA LEU A 346 8.73 -13.93 -47.40
C LEU A 346 9.30 -15.07 -48.27
N LEU A 347 9.27 -16.31 -47.76
CA LEU A 347 9.63 -17.50 -48.53
C LEU A 347 8.71 -17.70 -49.75
N ALA A 348 7.39 -17.57 -49.57
CA ALA A 348 6.43 -17.67 -50.67
C ALA A 348 6.62 -16.56 -51.72
N LEU A 349 6.90 -15.33 -51.26
CA LEU A 349 7.19 -14.20 -52.16
C LEU A 349 8.48 -14.41 -52.96
N PHE A 350 9.50 -15.04 -52.36
CA PHE A 350 10.73 -15.36 -53.07
C PHE A 350 10.50 -16.42 -54.16
N ASP A 351 9.74 -17.47 -53.88
CA ASP A 351 9.39 -18.49 -54.87
C ASP A 351 8.61 -17.90 -56.07
N GLU A 352 7.62 -17.06 -55.79
CA GLU A 352 6.89 -16.31 -56.82
C GLU A 352 7.82 -15.37 -57.59
N HIS A 353 8.78 -14.72 -56.92
CA HIS A 353 9.75 -13.85 -57.59
C HIS A 353 10.66 -14.64 -58.55
N GLN A 354 11.06 -15.86 -58.21
CA GLN A 354 11.79 -16.74 -59.13
C GLN A 354 10.95 -17.08 -60.38
N ALA A 355 9.63 -17.27 -60.22
CA ALA A 355 8.73 -17.50 -61.35
C ALA A 355 8.59 -16.26 -62.25
N GLN A 356 8.62 -15.06 -61.66
CA GLN A 356 8.63 -13.80 -62.40
C GLN A 356 9.95 -13.58 -63.15
N LEU A 357 11.08 -13.94 -62.55
CA LEU A 357 12.40 -13.88 -63.17
C LEU A 357 12.48 -14.79 -64.41
N GLU A 358 11.96 -16.01 -64.32
CA GLU A 358 11.90 -16.94 -65.45
C GLU A 358 11.02 -16.40 -66.59
N LYS A 359 9.85 -15.82 -66.27
CA LYS A 359 8.99 -15.16 -67.27
C LYS A 359 9.71 -13.98 -67.93
N ALA A 360 10.41 -13.16 -67.15
CA ALA A 360 11.16 -12.01 -67.66
C ALA A 360 12.30 -12.44 -68.60
N ALA A 361 13.06 -13.49 -68.23
CA ALA A 361 14.12 -14.06 -69.07
C ALA A 361 13.59 -14.50 -70.43
N ASN A 362 12.49 -15.25 -70.45
CA ASN A 362 11.85 -15.70 -71.69
C ASN A 362 11.37 -14.53 -72.57
N LEU A 363 10.89 -13.45 -71.96
CA LEU A 363 10.45 -12.25 -72.68
C LEU A 363 11.63 -11.50 -73.31
N LEU A 364 12.73 -11.32 -72.56
CA LEU A 364 13.96 -10.70 -73.06
C LEU A 364 14.61 -11.53 -74.19
N LEU A 365 14.68 -12.85 -74.02
CA LEU A 365 15.16 -13.77 -75.05
C LEU A 365 14.30 -13.67 -76.32
N ARG A 366 12.98 -13.57 -76.17
CA ARG A 366 12.06 -13.42 -77.30
C ARG A 366 12.27 -12.11 -78.05
N VAL A 367 12.45 -10.99 -77.35
CA VAL A 367 12.76 -9.69 -77.99
C VAL A 367 14.02 -9.78 -78.85
N TYR A 368 15.07 -10.41 -78.34
CA TYR A 368 16.32 -10.64 -79.09
C TYR A 368 16.12 -11.58 -80.29
N ARG A 369 15.51 -12.75 -80.06
CA ARG A 369 15.31 -13.79 -81.06
C ARG A 369 14.39 -13.34 -82.20
N ASP A 370 13.27 -12.68 -81.89
CA ASP A 370 12.34 -12.17 -82.90
C ASP A 370 13.01 -11.14 -83.82
N ALA A 371 13.84 -10.24 -83.26
CA ALA A 371 14.63 -9.28 -84.04
C ALA A 371 15.69 -9.95 -84.92
N ASN A 372 16.30 -11.04 -84.44
CA ASN A 372 17.26 -11.84 -85.22
C ASN A 372 16.58 -12.59 -86.37
N VAL A 373 15.44 -13.25 -86.09
CA VAL A 373 14.64 -13.99 -87.07
C VAL A 373 14.14 -13.05 -88.17
N ALA A 374 13.71 -11.83 -87.82
CA ALA A 374 13.22 -10.85 -88.79
C ALA A 374 14.30 -10.36 -89.77
N ALA A 375 15.58 -10.37 -89.37
CA ALA A 375 16.67 -9.78 -90.15
C ALA A 375 17.54 -10.80 -90.91
N ARG A 376 17.36 -12.11 -90.68
CA ARG A 376 18.20 -13.18 -91.24
C ARG A 376 17.67 -13.74 -92.55
N ASN A 377 18.58 -14.29 -93.36
CA ASN A 377 18.26 -14.93 -94.66
C ASN A 377 18.37 -16.47 -94.63
N THR A 378 18.81 -17.04 -93.50
CA THR A 378 18.93 -18.48 -93.25
C THR A 378 17.93 -18.92 -92.20
N PRO A 379 17.53 -20.21 -92.16
CA PRO A 379 16.68 -20.73 -91.09
C PRO A 379 17.27 -20.42 -89.71
N ALA A 380 16.41 -20.05 -88.75
CA ALA A 380 16.83 -19.86 -87.36
C ALA A 380 17.19 -21.21 -86.72
N PRO A 381 18.11 -21.24 -85.74
CA PRO A 381 18.37 -22.43 -84.95
C PRO A 381 17.09 -22.92 -84.26
N SER A 382 16.84 -24.24 -84.26
CA SER A 382 15.62 -24.83 -83.67
C SER A 382 15.43 -24.47 -82.19
N ARG A 383 16.53 -24.27 -81.46
CA ARG A 383 16.53 -23.88 -80.04
C ARG A 383 15.92 -22.50 -79.76
N PHE A 384 15.72 -21.65 -80.77
CA PHE A 384 15.05 -20.36 -80.56
C PHE A 384 13.60 -20.52 -80.09
N GLU A 385 12.96 -21.65 -80.41
CA GLU A 385 11.62 -22.03 -79.96
C GLU A 385 11.60 -22.64 -78.54
N GLU A 386 12.77 -22.99 -77.99
CA GLU A 386 12.87 -23.57 -76.64
C GLU A 386 12.75 -22.47 -75.58
N LYS A 387 11.90 -22.73 -74.58
CA LYS A 387 11.74 -21.86 -73.42
C LYS A 387 12.90 -22.06 -72.46
N PHE A 388 13.42 -20.96 -71.95
CA PHE A 388 14.39 -20.98 -70.86
C PHE A 388 13.70 -21.34 -69.55
N THR A 389 14.29 -22.27 -68.80
CA THR A 389 13.90 -22.62 -67.44
C THR A 389 14.94 -22.11 -66.47
N LEU A 390 14.52 -21.31 -65.49
CA LEU A 390 15.42 -20.79 -64.47
C LEU A 390 15.71 -21.88 -63.43
N ASP A 391 16.99 -22.14 -63.16
CA ASP A 391 17.41 -23.02 -62.07
C ASP A 391 16.97 -22.40 -60.73
N ARG A 392 16.03 -23.08 -60.04
CA ARG A 392 15.46 -22.57 -58.79
C ARG A 392 16.44 -22.76 -57.64
N ILE A 393 16.63 -21.71 -56.85
CA ILE A 393 17.40 -21.78 -55.61
C ILE A 393 16.46 -22.32 -54.52
N ALA A 394 16.80 -23.49 -53.98
CA ALA A 394 16.12 -24.06 -52.83
C ALA A 394 16.60 -23.35 -51.54
N VAL A 395 15.66 -22.84 -50.76
CA VAL A 395 15.96 -22.11 -49.52
C VAL A 395 15.88 -23.06 -48.33
N SER A 396 16.95 -23.18 -47.56
CA SER A 396 16.96 -23.91 -46.29
C SER A 396 16.88 -22.96 -45.11
N VAL A 397 15.83 -23.05 -44.29
CA VAL A 397 15.70 -22.25 -43.07
C VAL A 397 16.45 -22.94 -41.93
N SER A 398 17.55 -22.33 -41.47
CA SER A 398 18.18 -22.76 -40.21
C SER A 398 17.26 -22.45 -39.03
N ARG A 399 17.01 -23.45 -38.20
CA ARG A 399 16.22 -23.35 -36.96
C ARG A 399 17.08 -23.54 -35.70
N GLU A 400 18.40 -23.46 -35.85
CA GLU A 400 19.31 -23.62 -34.73
C GLU A 400 19.06 -22.52 -33.67
N GLY A 401 18.83 -22.94 -32.43
CA GLY A 401 18.44 -22.07 -31.33
C GLY A 401 16.97 -21.68 -31.29
N GLU A 402 16.17 -22.01 -32.31
CA GLU A 402 14.72 -21.81 -32.27
C GLU A 402 14.03 -22.94 -31.50
N TRP A 403 12.96 -22.58 -30.82
CA TRP A 403 12.09 -23.57 -30.20
C TRP A 403 11.37 -24.43 -31.23
N ASN A 404 11.18 -25.71 -30.91
CA ASN A 404 10.24 -26.53 -31.65
C ASN A 404 8.82 -26.00 -31.42
N GLU A 405 8.09 -25.70 -32.50
CA GLU A 405 6.76 -25.08 -32.42
C GLU A 405 5.74 -25.89 -31.60
N ALA A 406 5.74 -27.22 -31.75
CA ALA A 406 4.84 -28.08 -31.00
C ALA A 406 5.20 -28.11 -29.51
N GLU A 407 6.50 -28.20 -29.20
CA GLU A 407 7.00 -28.17 -27.82
C GLU A 407 6.73 -26.81 -27.16
N LEU A 408 6.99 -25.70 -27.85
CA LEU A 408 6.75 -24.36 -27.33
C LEU A 408 5.27 -24.14 -27.00
N ARG A 409 4.36 -24.54 -27.90
CA ARG A 409 2.92 -24.47 -27.64
C ARG A 409 2.53 -25.30 -26.42
N GLN A 410 3.09 -26.50 -26.27
CA GLN A 410 2.83 -27.35 -25.11
C GLN A 410 3.34 -26.71 -23.81
N ARG A 411 4.56 -26.15 -23.82
CA ARG A 411 5.14 -25.47 -22.64
C ARG A 411 4.38 -24.21 -22.26
N ILE A 412 3.97 -23.39 -23.23
CA ILE A 412 3.13 -22.20 -22.97
C ILE A 412 1.80 -22.62 -22.35
N ALA A 413 1.14 -23.64 -22.88
CA ALA A 413 -0.12 -24.13 -22.33
C ALA A 413 0.05 -24.67 -20.90
N ALA A 414 1.11 -25.43 -20.65
CA ALA A 414 1.43 -25.94 -19.32
C ALA A 414 1.70 -24.80 -18.31
N ALA A 415 2.46 -23.77 -18.71
CA ALA A 415 2.74 -22.61 -17.86
C ALA A 415 1.48 -21.79 -17.55
N GLN A 416 0.58 -21.62 -18.52
CA GLN A 416 -0.71 -20.95 -18.31
C GLN A 416 -1.60 -21.73 -17.35
N GLU A 417 -1.67 -23.06 -17.49
CA GLU A 417 -2.41 -23.92 -16.58
C GLU A 417 -1.81 -23.90 -15.16
N GLU A 418 -0.49 -23.84 -15.03
CA GLU A 418 0.19 -23.70 -13.75
C GLU A 418 -0.17 -22.36 -13.07
N ILE A 419 -0.14 -21.24 -13.81
CA ILE A 419 -0.57 -19.93 -13.31
C ILE A 419 -2.03 -19.97 -12.81
N ASP A 420 -2.94 -20.56 -13.58
CA ASP A 420 -4.36 -20.67 -13.19
C ASP A 420 -4.53 -21.50 -11.90
N LYS A 421 -3.77 -22.59 -11.73
CA LYS A 421 -3.75 -23.37 -10.48
C LYS A 421 -3.19 -22.57 -9.31
N LEU A 422 -2.19 -21.72 -9.54
CA LEU A 422 -1.61 -20.86 -8.51
C LEU A 422 -2.61 -19.81 -8.01
N PHE A 423 -3.40 -19.20 -8.89
CA PHE A 423 -4.46 -18.27 -8.47
C PHE A 423 -5.49 -18.95 -7.55
N VAL A 424 -5.94 -20.16 -7.90
CA VAL A 424 -6.88 -20.92 -7.05
C VAL A 424 -6.24 -21.28 -5.71
N THR A 425 -4.97 -21.72 -5.73
CA THR A 425 -4.23 -22.09 -4.51
C THR A 425 -4.01 -20.88 -3.60
N LEU A 426 -3.65 -19.74 -4.18
CA LEU A 426 -3.46 -18.47 -3.49
C LEU A 426 -4.75 -18.01 -2.79
N GLY A 427 -5.87 -18.02 -3.52
CA GLY A 427 -7.17 -17.66 -2.94
C GLY A 427 -7.52 -18.56 -1.75
N LYS A 428 -7.31 -19.88 -1.88
CA LYS A 428 -7.55 -20.82 -0.80
C LYS A 428 -6.66 -20.61 0.41
N GLU A 429 -5.34 -20.46 0.21
CA GLU A 429 -4.39 -20.24 1.32
C GLU A 429 -4.68 -18.92 2.04
N PHE A 430 -5.12 -17.88 1.32
CA PHE A 430 -5.56 -16.62 1.92
C PHE A 430 -6.85 -16.76 2.74
N ASP A 431 -7.85 -17.49 2.22
CA ASP A 431 -9.08 -17.74 2.97
C ASP A 431 -8.81 -18.57 4.23
N ASP A 432 -7.97 -19.61 4.13
CA ASP A 432 -7.52 -20.44 5.25
C ASP A 432 -6.74 -19.59 6.28
N ALA A 433 -5.94 -18.63 5.83
CA ALA A 433 -5.22 -17.68 6.68
C ALA A 433 -6.17 -16.77 7.46
N LEU A 434 -7.17 -16.19 6.80
CA LEU A 434 -8.19 -15.37 7.44
C LEU A 434 -9.01 -16.16 8.47
N GLU A 435 -9.31 -17.43 8.18
CA GLU A 435 -9.99 -18.30 9.13
C GLU A 435 -9.14 -18.54 10.40
N ARG A 436 -7.82 -18.71 10.26
CA ARG A 436 -6.92 -18.85 11.41
C ARG A 436 -6.90 -17.60 12.28
N TYR A 437 -6.87 -16.41 11.68
CA TYR A 437 -6.99 -15.15 12.44
C TYR A 437 -8.32 -15.06 13.19
N ARG A 438 -9.44 -15.52 12.61
CA ARG A 438 -10.73 -15.58 13.32
C ARG A 438 -10.73 -16.57 14.48
N ARG A 439 -10.09 -17.73 14.34
CA ARG A 439 -10.02 -18.74 15.42
C ARG A 439 -9.27 -18.26 16.67
N ILE A 440 -8.43 -17.22 16.56
CA ILE A 440 -7.84 -16.56 17.74
C ILE A 440 -8.93 -15.94 18.64
N ASP A 441 -10.04 -15.50 18.05
CA ASP A 441 -11.21 -14.99 18.79
C ASP A 441 -11.97 -16.14 19.48
N ASP A 442 -12.16 -17.28 18.80
CA ASP A 442 -12.95 -18.43 19.31
C ASP A 442 -12.31 -19.19 20.48
N LEU A 443 -10.98 -19.08 20.66
CA LEU A 443 -10.25 -19.76 21.74
C LEU A 443 -10.46 -19.15 23.14
N ALA A 444 -11.33 -18.16 23.28
CA ALA A 444 -11.90 -17.77 24.56
C ALA A 444 -13.32 -17.21 24.32
N PRO A 445 -14.38 -18.02 24.51
CA PRO A 445 -15.74 -17.51 24.37
C PRO A 445 -15.93 -16.34 25.31
N ASP A 446 -16.55 -15.27 24.80
CA ASP A 446 -17.03 -14.14 25.58
C ASP A 446 -17.76 -14.68 26.82
N ALA A 447 -17.11 -14.57 27.98
CA ALA A 447 -17.76 -14.79 29.26
C ALA A 447 -18.79 -13.66 29.41
N SER A 448 -20.00 -13.97 28.94
CA SER A 448 -21.17 -13.10 28.91
C SER A 448 -21.66 -12.81 30.32
#